data_AF-A0A2E2MMK4-F1
#
_entry.id   AF-A0A2E2MMK4-F1
#
_cell.length_a   1.000
_cell.length_b   1.000
_cell.length_c   1.000
_cell.angle_alpha   90.00
_cell.angle_beta   90.00
_cell.angle_gamma   90.00
#
_symmetry.space_group_name_H-M   'P 1'
#
loop_
_entity.id
_entity.type
_entity.pdbx_description
1 polymer ?
#
loop_
_entity_poly.entity_id
_entity_poly.type
_entity_poly.pdbx_seq_one_letter_code
_entity_poly.pdbx_strand_id
1 'polypeptide(L)'
;MTDDLLLLPSITDVDAGHRARVVVSGSHGGLYPGYLAAKAGLRAVILNDAGGGLERAGTAGIHALDKAGMAAAAVSHLSARIGDAQDMMARGVVSTANAAAAGLGVTVGMTCAEAAQCLAGAPVPAAPLPPVDEARRVVPWDGGPDVVLADSASQVGAEDKGRIVITGSHGGLVGGDPARALKTAAALAVFNDAGGGIEDAGLTRLPALDARAIPAVTVAHTSARIGDAASAWETGVISHANGAAMSLGAQTGAALRGWIAKALP
;
A
#
# COMPACT_ATOMS: atom_id res chain seq x y z
N MET A 1 -3.60 -1.60 -29.58
CA MET A 1 -4.22 -1.69 -28.25
C MET A 1 -3.20 -1.61 -27.10
N THR A 2 -1.91 -1.40 -27.36
CA THR A 2 -0.87 -1.25 -26.33
C THR A 2 -0.77 0.15 -25.73
N ASP A 3 -1.22 1.19 -26.46
CA ASP A 3 -1.09 2.58 -26.03
C ASP A 3 -2.09 3.03 -24.96
N ASP A 4 -2.99 2.16 -24.48
CA ASP A 4 -3.99 2.49 -23.46
C ASP A 4 -3.66 1.96 -22.06
N LEU A 5 -2.75 0.99 -21.96
CA LEU A 5 -2.30 0.41 -20.69
C LEU A 5 -1.10 1.17 -20.13
N LEU A 6 -1.06 1.35 -18.81
CA LEU A 6 0.07 1.93 -18.08
C LEU A 6 0.39 1.08 -16.86
N LEU A 7 1.68 0.89 -16.60
CA LEU A 7 2.19 0.17 -15.44
C LEU A 7 2.89 1.17 -14.52
N LEU A 8 2.36 1.36 -13.32
CA LEU A 8 2.89 2.33 -12.35
C LEU A 8 3.25 1.64 -11.04
N PRO A 9 4.53 1.65 -10.60
CA PRO A 9 4.92 1.06 -9.32
C PRO A 9 4.13 1.61 -8.13
N SER A 10 3.71 2.88 -8.19
CA SER A 10 2.80 3.49 -7.23
C SER A 10 1.65 4.22 -7.91
N ILE A 11 0.46 4.13 -7.31
CA ILE A 11 -0.72 4.85 -7.79
C ILE A 11 -0.59 6.35 -7.50
N THR A 12 0.29 6.76 -6.59
CA THR A 12 0.57 8.18 -6.33
C THR A 12 1.23 8.88 -7.52
N ASP A 13 1.72 8.10 -8.49
CA ASP A 13 2.37 8.61 -9.71
C ASP A 13 1.33 8.95 -10.80
N VAL A 14 0.02 8.73 -10.57
CA VAL A 14 -1.05 9.12 -11.49
C VAL A 14 -1.34 10.62 -11.44
N ASP A 15 -1.75 11.17 -12.58
CA ASP A 15 -2.15 12.56 -12.74
C ASP A 15 -3.20 12.70 -13.85
N ALA A 16 -3.61 13.94 -14.16
CA ALA A 16 -4.60 14.21 -15.20
C ALA A 16 -4.15 13.82 -16.63
N GLY A 17 -2.85 13.68 -16.88
CA GLY A 17 -2.30 13.21 -18.16
C GLY A 17 -2.56 11.73 -18.43
N HIS A 18 -2.89 10.97 -17.38
CA HIS A 18 -3.23 9.54 -17.47
C HIS A 18 -4.73 9.28 -17.67
N ARG A 19 -5.53 10.32 -17.90
CA ARG A 19 -6.99 10.23 -18.07
C ARG A 19 -7.38 9.20 -19.15
N ALA A 20 -8.46 8.46 -18.89
CA ALA A 20 -9.06 7.45 -19.78
C ALA A 20 -8.17 6.24 -20.11
N ARG A 21 -7.06 6.06 -19.40
CA ARG A 21 -6.14 4.92 -19.51
C ARG A 21 -6.53 3.79 -18.56
N VAL A 22 -6.13 2.56 -18.88
CA VAL A 22 -6.14 1.43 -17.95
C VAL A 22 -4.81 1.44 -17.21
N VAL A 23 -4.84 1.40 -15.88
CA VAL A 23 -3.61 1.39 -15.06
C VAL A 23 -3.53 0.09 -14.27
N VAL A 24 -2.40 -0.59 -14.35
CA VAL A 24 -2.00 -1.59 -13.35
C VAL A 24 -1.00 -0.91 -12.42
N SER A 25 -1.26 -0.96 -11.12
CA SER A 25 -0.37 -0.33 -10.14
C SER A 25 -0.01 -1.23 -8.97
N GLY A 26 1.26 -1.17 -8.58
CA GLY A 26 1.83 -1.89 -7.43
C GLY A 26 1.28 -1.46 -6.07
N SER A 27 0.36 -0.49 -6.00
CA SER A 27 -0.26 -0.08 -4.74
C SER A 27 -1.37 -1.01 -4.28
N HIS A 28 -1.73 -0.94 -3.01
CA HIS A 28 -2.86 -1.71 -2.46
C HIS A 28 -4.21 -1.17 -2.97
N GLY A 29 -5.24 -2.01 -2.96
CA GLY A 29 -6.61 -1.69 -3.38
C GLY A 29 -7.45 -0.87 -2.39
N GLY A 30 -6.81 -0.10 -1.49
CA GLY A 30 -7.49 0.65 -0.43
C GLY A 30 -8.24 1.88 -0.90
N LEU A 31 -8.99 2.52 0.00
CA LEU A 31 -9.86 3.66 -0.32
C LEU A 31 -9.11 4.82 -0.98
N TYR A 32 -7.96 5.22 -0.43
CA TYR A 32 -7.19 6.33 -0.98
C TYR A 32 -6.59 6.03 -2.37
N PRO A 33 -5.92 4.89 -2.62
CA PRO A 33 -5.57 4.44 -3.97
C PRO A 33 -6.74 4.46 -4.97
N GLY A 34 -7.91 3.97 -4.55
CA GLY A 34 -9.12 4.01 -5.38
C GLY A 34 -9.56 5.45 -5.68
N TYR A 35 -9.55 6.32 -4.67
CA TYR A 35 -9.84 7.75 -4.86
C TYR A 35 -8.86 8.41 -5.84
N LEU A 36 -7.56 8.13 -5.76
CA LEU A 36 -6.57 8.68 -6.71
C LEU A 36 -6.83 8.24 -8.15
N ALA A 37 -7.17 6.96 -8.36
CA ALA A 37 -7.57 6.45 -9.67
C ALA A 37 -8.79 7.20 -10.23
N ALA A 38 -9.83 7.39 -9.40
CA ALA A 38 -11.01 8.17 -9.77
C ALA A 38 -10.68 9.64 -10.06
N LYS A 39 -9.86 10.27 -9.22
CA LYS A 39 -9.45 11.68 -9.34
C LYS A 39 -8.67 11.94 -10.63
N ALA A 40 -7.79 11.02 -11.02
CA ALA A 40 -7.07 11.09 -12.30
C ALA A 40 -7.97 10.84 -13.52
N GLY A 41 -9.20 10.36 -13.32
CA GLY A 41 -10.13 10.05 -14.39
C GLY A 41 -9.67 8.87 -15.24
N LEU A 42 -9.05 7.87 -14.61
CA LEU A 42 -8.67 6.63 -15.29
C LEU A 42 -9.91 5.93 -15.87
N ARG A 43 -9.71 5.08 -16.87
CA ARG A 43 -10.78 4.22 -17.41
C ARG A 43 -11.06 3.04 -16.48
N ALA A 44 -9.99 2.42 -16.03
CA ALA A 44 -10.02 1.27 -15.13
C ALA A 44 -8.70 1.14 -14.37
N VAL A 45 -8.71 0.42 -13.25
CA VAL A 45 -7.51 0.20 -12.44
C VAL A 45 -7.41 -1.24 -11.94
N ILE A 46 -6.20 -1.80 -11.95
CA ILE A 46 -5.85 -3.05 -11.27
C ILE A 46 -4.81 -2.75 -10.18
N LEU A 47 -5.11 -3.14 -8.94
CA LEU A 47 -4.25 -2.93 -7.76
C LEU A 47 -3.86 -4.27 -7.12
N ASN A 48 -3.09 -4.25 -6.03
CA ASN A 48 -2.77 -5.44 -5.23
C ASN A 48 -3.74 -5.55 -4.03
N ASP A 49 -4.19 -6.75 -3.66
CA ASP A 49 -5.13 -6.90 -2.55
C ASP A 49 -4.52 -6.73 -1.16
N ALA A 50 -3.17 -6.75 -1.06
CA ALA A 50 -2.42 -6.61 0.19
C ALA A 50 -2.91 -7.53 1.31
N GLY A 51 -3.41 -8.72 0.96
CA GLY A 51 -3.98 -9.69 1.90
C GLY A 51 -5.36 -9.35 2.43
N GLY A 52 -6.02 -8.32 1.89
CA GLY A 52 -7.31 -7.78 2.35
C GLY A 52 -7.18 -7.02 3.67
N GLY A 53 -6.46 -7.56 4.65
CA GLY A 53 -6.15 -6.92 5.92
C GLY A 53 -7.34 -6.69 6.84
N LEU A 54 -7.11 -5.97 7.93
CA LEU A 54 -8.12 -5.60 8.91
C LEU A 54 -9.29 -4.88 8.21
N GLU A 55 -10.52 -5.35 8.47
CA GLU A 55 -11.75 -4.79 7.90
C GLU A 55 -11.78 -4.74 6.35
N ARG A 56 -10.96 -5.57 5.69
CA ARG A 56 -10.79 -5.59 4.22
C ARG A 56 -10.24 -4.28 3.65
N ALA A 57 -9.47 -3.52 4.44
CA ALA A 57 -8.90 -2.25 4.02
C ALA A 57 -8.05 -2.32 2.74
N GLY A 58 -7.42 -3.46 2.47
CA GLY A 58 -6.60 -3.72 1.29
C GLY A 58 -7.37 -3.75 -0.04
N THR A 59 -8.69 -3.92 -0.03
CA THR A 59 -9.53 -3.92 -1.26
C THR A 59 -10.74 -2.98 -1.19
N ALA A 60 -10.89 -2.21 -0.11
CA ALA A 60 -12.04 -1.34 0.11
C ALA A 60 -12.25 -0.31 -1.03
N GLY A 61 -11.16 0.18 -1.64
CA GLY A 61 -11.21 1.10 -2.78
C GLY A 61 -11.73 0.45 -4.06
N ILE A 62 -11.41 -0.82 -4.29
CA ILE A 62 -11.90 -1.58 -5.46
C ILE A 62 -13.44 -1.56 -5.50
N HIS A 63 -14.07 -1.84 -4.37
CA HIS A 63 -15.53 -1.82 -4.26
C HIS A 63 -16.11 -0.40 -4.23
N ALA A 64 -15.42 0.56 -3.61
CA ALA A 64 -15.88 1.94 -3.59
C ALA A 64 -15.98 2.54 -5.00
N LEU A 65 -15.11 2.12 -5.92
CA LEU A 65 -15.07 2.59 -7.31
C LEU A 65 -16.32 2.26 -8.13
N ASP A 66 -17.13 1.27 -7.73
CA ASP A 66 -18.44 1.03 -8.36
C ASP A 66 -19.34 2.28 -8.26
N LYS A 67 -19.24 3.07 -7.18
CA LYS A 67 -20.02 4.30 -7.00
C LYS A 67 -19.67 5.38 -8.03
N ALA A 68 -18.44 5.35 -8.56
CA ALA A 68 -18.00 6.22 -9.64
C ALA A 68 -18.27 5.63 -11.04
N GLY A 69 -18.71 4.37 -11.11
CA GLY A 69 -18.81 3.61 -12.35
C GLY A 69 -17.45 3.20 -12.93
N MET A 70 -16.38 3.22 -12.14
CA MET A 70 -15.05 2.79 -12.57
C MET A 70 -14.88 1.29 -12.39
N ALA A 71 -14.54 0.60 -13.47
CA ALA A 71 -14.18 -0.80 -13.41
C ALA A 71 -12.83 -0.98 -12.70
N ALA A 72 -12.80 -1.81 -11.67
CA ALA A 72 -11.61 -2.04 -10.86
C ALA A 72 -11.46 -3.49 -10.43
N ALA A 73 -10.21 -3.93 -10.33
CA ALA A 73 -9.85 -5.25 -9.82
C ALA A 73 -8.62 -5.18 -8.91
N ALA A 74 -8.42 -6.23 -8.12
CA ALA A 74 -7.17 -6.46 -7.41
C ALA A 74 -6.61 -7.85 -7.75
N VAL A 75 -5.30 -7.94 -7.88
CA VAL A 75 -4.57 -9.20 -7.93
C VAL A 75 -4.18 -9.66 -6.53
N SER A 76 -4.04 -10.97 -6.36
CA SER A 76 -3.60 -11.56 -5.10
C SER A 76 -2.17 -11.18 -4.77
N HIS A 77 -1.94 -10.71 -3.54
CA HIS A 77 -0.61 -10.57 -2.96
C HIS A 77 0.21 -11.88 -2.96
N LEU A 78 -0.45 -13.05 -3.06
CA LEU A 78 0.20 -14.36 -3.19
C LEU A 78 0.57 -14.72 -4.64
N SER A 79 0.17 -13.91 -5.62
CA SER A 79 0.43 -14.16 -7.04
C SER A 79 1.44 -13.19 -7.65
N ALA A 80 1.53 -11.97 -7.12
CA ALA A 80 2.42 -10.93 -7.60
C ALA A 80 2.89 -10.00 -6.47
N ARG A 81 4.09 -9.45 -6.66
CA ARG A 81 4.77 -8.56 -5.72
C ARG A 81 4.03 -7.22 -5.63
N ILE A 82 3.72 -6.81 -4.40
CA ILE A 82 3.26 -5.44 -4.13
C ILE A 82 4.43 -4.47 -4.39
N GLY A 83 4.13 -3.31 -4.97
CA GLY A 83 5.11 -2.32 -5.42
C GLY A 83 5.69 -2.57 -6.82
N ASP A 84 5.30 -3.64 -7.53
CA ASP A 84 5.84 -4.01 -8.85
C ASP A 84 4.71 -4.27 -9.86
N ALA A 85 4.35 -3.25 -10.64
CA ALA A 85 3.27 -3.34 -11.62
C ALA A 85 3.65 -4.24 -12.82
N GLN A 86 4.93 -4.36 -13.15
CA GLN A 86 5.43 -5.24 -14.20
C GLN A 86 5.25 -6.71 -13.80
N ASP A 87 5.57 -7.05 -12.56
CA ASP A 87 5.35 -8.39 -12.01
C ASP A 87 3.87 -8.73 -11.92
N MET A 88 3.03 -7.79 -11.47
CA MET A 88 1.57 -7.95 -11.50
C MET A 88 1.07 -8.26 -12.91
N MET A 89 1.53 -7.51 -13.91
CA MET A 89 1.12 -7.73 -15.30
C MET A 89 1.61 -9.07 -15.85
N ALA A 90 2.79 -9.53 -15.44
CA ALA A 90 3.40 -10.77 -15.92
C ALA A 90 2.76 -12.04 -15.34
N ARG A 91 2.36 -12.03 -14.06
CA ARG A 91 1.92 -13.26 -13.36
C ARG A 91 0.80 -13.08 -12.33
N GLY A 92 0.34 -11.85 -12.10
CA GLY A 92 -0.71 -11.57 -11.13
C GLY A 92 -2.00 -12.30 -11.49
N VAL A 93 -2.73 -12.75 -10.48
CA VAL A 93 -4.02 -13.44 -10.59
C VAL A 93 -5.06 -12.62 -9.84
N VAL A 94 -6.17 -12.30 -10.51
CA VAL A 94 -7.27 -11.52 -9.92
C VAL A 94 -7.84 -12.25 -8.71
N SER A 95 -7.82 -11.59 -7.55
CA SER A 95 -8.46 -12.06 -6.32
C SER A 95 -9.77 -11.34 -6.02
N THR A 96 -9.99 -10.15 -6.58
CA THR A 96 -11.21 -9.37 -6.38
C THR A 96 -11.51 -8.55 -7.63
N ALA A 97 -12.78 -8.46 -8.01
CA ALA A 97 -13.28 -7.55 -9.03
C ALA A 97 -14.54 -6.86 -8.51
N ASN A 98 -14.73 -5.59 -8.86
CA ASN A 98 -15.95 -4.87 -8.56
C ASN A 98 -17.06 -5.18 -9.59
N ALA A 99 -18.28 -4.70 -9.37
CA ALA A 99 -19.41 -5.05 -10.23
C ALA A 99 -19.22 -4.54 -11.67
N ALA A 100 -18.64 -3.35 -11.83
CA ALA A 100 -18.33 -2.79 -13.15
C ALA A 100 -17.29 -3.64 -13.92
N ALA A 101 -16.23 -4.10 -13.26
CA ALA A 101 -15.24 -5.00 -13.87
C ALA A 101 -15.82 -6.38 -14.19
N ALA A 102 -16.63 -6.95 -13.29
CA ALA A 102 -17.31 -8.22 -13.52
C ALA A 102 -18.25 -8.16 -14.73
N GLY A 103 -18.96 -7.04 -14.92
CA GLY A 103 -19.80 -6.80 -16.11
C GLY A 103 -19.03 -6.78 -17.44
N LEU A 104 -17.72 -6.57 -17.39
CA LEU A 104 -16.81 -6.62 -18.56
C LEU A 104 -16.14 -8.00 -18.73
N GLY A 105 -16.51 -8.99 -17.90
CA GLY A 105 -15.99 -10.35 -17.96
C GLY A 105 -14.77 -10.61 -17.07
N VAL A 106 -14.35 -9.65 -16.23
CA VAL A 106 -13.27 -9.91 -15.26
C VAL A 106 -13.76 -10.88 -14.19
N THR A 107 -13.06 -11.98 -13.99
CA THR A 107 -13.39 -13.01 -12.98
C THR A 107 -12.23 -13.28 -12.04
N VAL A 108 -12.54 -13.70 -10.82
CA VAL A 108 -11.51 -14.19 -9.87
C VAL A 108 -10.84 -15.43 -10.47
N GLY A 109 -9.51 -15.49 -10.38
CA GLY A 109 -8.68 -16.54 -11.00
C GLY A 109 -8.17 -16.19 -12.41
N MET A 110 -8.71 -15.15 -13.04
CA MET A 110 -8.19 -14.61 -14.30
C MET A 110 -6.79 -14.01 -14.11
N THR A 111 -5.92 -14.07 -15.12
CA THR A 111 -4.63 -13.38 -15.06
C THR A 111 -4.82 -11.87 -15.10
N CYS A 112 -3.87 -11.11 -14.54
CA CYS A 112 -3.86 -9.65 -14.62
C CYS A 112 -3.88 -9.16 -16.07
N ALA A 113 -3.20 -9.90 -16.96
CA ALA A 113 -3.14 -9.58 -18.38
C ALA A 113 -4.49 -9.68 -19.08
N GLU A 114 -5.21 -10.78 -18.87
CA GLU A 114 -6.56 -10.97 -19.40
C GLU A 114 -7.54 -9.95 -18.80
N ALA A 115 -7.43 -9.69 -17.48
CA ALA A 115 -8.26 -8.68 -16.83
C ALA A 115 -8.03 -7.29 -17.42
N ALA A 116 -6.77 -6.90 -17.67
CA ALA A 116 -6.46 -5.62 -18.31
C ALA A 116 -7.05 -5.51 -19.72
N GLN A 117 -7.10 -6.61 -20.47
CA GLN A 117 -7.74 -6.66 -21.80
C GLN A 117 -9.26 -6.48 -21.70
N CYS A 118 -9.93 -7.16 -20.77
CA CYS A 118 -11.36 -6.95 -20.50
C CYS A 118 -11.64 -5.48 -20.13
N LEU A 119 -10.81 -4.90 -19.28
CA LEU A 119 -10.95 -3.53 -18.78
C LEU A 119 -10.67 -2.45 -19.85
N ALA A 120 -9.97 -2.77 -20.94
CA ALA A 120 -9.78 -1.84 -22.05
C ALA A 120 -11.11 -1.40 -22.69
N GLY A 121 -12.14 -2.25 -22.62
CA GLY A 121 -13.50 -1.95 -23.09
C GLY A 121 -14.37 -1.14 -22.10
N ALA A 122 -13.88 -0.83 -20.90
CA ALA A 122 -14.68 -0.12 -19.90
C ALA A 122 -15.05 1.29 -20.37
N PRO A 123 -16.26 1.79 -20.08
CA PRO A 123 -16.59 3.20 -20.29
C PRO A 123 -15.70 4.08 -19.40
N VAL A 124 -15.37 5.29 -19.87
CA VAL A 124 -14.67 6.26 -19.01
C VAL A 124 -15.65 6.75 -17.93
N PRO A 125 -15.32 6.62 -16.65
CA PRO A 125 -16.19 7.03 -15.55
C PRO A 125 -16.49 8.53 -15.60
N ALA A 126 -17.76 8.89 -15.36
CA ALA A 126 -18.22 10.28 -15.37
C ALA A 126 -18.45 10.85 -13.96
N ALA A 127 -18.66 9.98 -12.96
CA ALA A 127 -18.95 10.39 -11.60
C ALA A 127 -17.68 10.45 -10.75
N PRO A 128 -17.48 11.52 -9.94
CA PRO A 128 -16.39 11.56 -8.99
C PRO A 128 -16.65 10.65 -7.78
N LEU A 129 -15.58 10.18 -7.14
CA LEU A 129 -15.68 9.70 -5.76
C LEU A 129 -15.60 10.89 -4.79
N PRO A 130 -16.26 10.81 -3.62
CA PRO A 130 -16.01 11.73 -2.52
C PRO A 130 -14.51 11.82 -2.21
N PRO A 131 -13.98 13.00 -1.86
CA PRO A 131 -12.59 13.13 -1.44
C PRO A 131 -12.25 12.16 -0.31
N VAL A 132 -11.12 11.47 -0.48
CA VAL A 132 -10.47 10.71 0.58
C VAL A 132 -9.14 11.41 0.83
N ASP A 133 -8.96 11.94 2.03
CA ASP A 133 -7.72 12.59 2.43
C ASP A 133 -6.77 11.56 3.06
N GLU A 134 -5.48 11.68 2.77
CA GLU A 134 -4.45 11.04 3.59
C GLU A 134 -4.20 11.91 4.82
N ALA A 135 -4.29 11.32 6.00
CA ALA A 135 -3.97 12.01 7.24
C ALA A 135 -2.45 11.99 7.49
N ARG A 136 -1.96 13.12 7.99
CA ARG A 136 -0.64 13.23 8.63
C ARG A 136 -0.81 13.96 9.95
N ARG A 137 -0.35 13.35 11.04
CA ARG A 137 -0.35 13.97 12.37
C ARG A 137 0.93 13.63 13.13
N VAL A 138 1.39 14.59 13.94
CA VAL A 138 2.47 14.38 14.89
C VAL A 138 1.85 14.24 16.26
N VAL A 139 2.17 13.14 16.95
CA VAL A 139 1.77 12.85 18.31
C VAL A 139 3.00 13.04 19.19
N PRO A 140 3.02 14.06 20.07
CA PRO A 140 4.07 14.20 21.06
C PRO A 140 4.17 12.95 21.93
N TRP A 141 5.38 12.52 22.25
CA TRP A 141 5.63 11.36 23.08
C TRP A 141 6.50 11.73 24.28
N ASP A 142 5.90 11.72 25.47
CA ASP A 142 6.61 12.06 26.70
C ASP A 142 7.66 11.00 27.03
N GLY A 143 8.92 11.42 26.98
CA GLY A 143 10.09 10.57 27.24
C GLY A 143 11.02 10.48 26.05
N GLY A 144 10.49 10.52 24.81
CA GLY A 144 11.21 10.10 23.61
C GLY A 144 10.87 10.85 22.33
N PRO A 145 11.25 10.31 21.15
CA PRO A 145 10.99 10.98 19.89
C PRO A 145 9.50 11.07 19.58
N ASP A 146 9.07 12.22 19.04
CA ASP A 146 7.70 12.38 18.53
C ASP A 146 7.32 11.27 17.54
N VAL A 147 6.05 10.88 17.57
CA VAL A 147 5.48 9.88 16.65
C VAL A 147 4.79 10.58 15.50
N VAL A 148 5.29 10.37 14.29
CA VAL A 148 4.67 10.80 13.03
C VAL A 148 3.78 9.67 12.53
N LEU A 149 2.48 9.94 12.45
CA LEU A 149 1.50 9.05 11.83
C LEU A 149 1.23 9.61 10.43
N ALA A 150 1.63 8.89 9.40
CA ALA A 150 1.49 9.28 8.00
C ALA A 150 0.83 8.15 7.20
N ASP A 151 -0.37 8.36 6.68
CA ASP A 151 -1.08 7.31 5.94
C ASP A 151 -0.29 6.81 4.71
N SER A 152 0.60 7.65 4.18
CA SER A 152 1.51 7.29 3.09
C SER A 152 2.97 7.63 3.35
N ALA A 153 3.86 6.73 2.96
CA ALA A 153 5.30 6.95 2.97
C ALA A 153 5.72 8.14 2.08
N SER A 154 4.87 8.58 1.15
CA SER A 154 5.13 9.77 0.33
C SER A 154 5.13 11.06 1.15
N GLN A 155 4.37 11.10 2.26
CA GLN A 155 4.22 12.23 3.18
C GLN A 155 5.37 12.37 4.18
N VAL A 156 6.28 11.39 4.21
CA VAL A 156 7.47 11.43 5.08
C VAL A 156 8.50 12.38 4.46
N GLY A 157 9.00 13.31 5.27
CA GLY A 157 9.92 14.36 4.83
C GLY A 157 11.21 14.42 5.66
N ALA A 158 12.06 15.39 5.32
CA ALA A 158 13.33 15.62 6.03
C ALA A 158 13.11 16.05 7.49
N GLU A 159 11.97 16.70 7.77
CA GLU A 159 11.52 17.11 9.10
C GLU A 159 11.23 15.95 10.05
N ASP A 160 11.09 14.72 9.52
CA ASP A 160 10.83 13.52 10.31
C ASP A 160 12.13 12.81 10.75
N LYS A 161 13.29 13.43 10.49
CA LYS A 161 14.59 12.89 10.93
C LYS A 161 14.61 12.73 12.46
N GLY A 162 15.03 11.55 12.90
CA GLY A 162 15.12 11.20 14.32
C GLY A 162 13.77 10.97 15.02
N ARG A 163 12.64 11.08 14.30
CA ARG A 163 11.31 10.76 14.84
C ARG A 163 10.96 9.29 14.63
N ILE A 164 9.93 8.83 15.33
CA ILE A 164 9.29 7.55 15.04
C ILE A 164 8.30 7.79 13.90
N VAL A 165 8.42 7.06 12.80
CA VAL A 165 7.56 7.21 11.62
C VAL A 165 6.72 5.94 11.46
N ILE A 166 5.42 6.07 11.67
CA ILE A 166 4.45 5.00 11.43
C ILE A 166 3.68 5.32 10.16
N THR A 167 3.78 4.42 9.18
CA THR A 167 3.13 4.60 7.89
C THR A 167 1.94 3.66 7.72
N GLY A 168 0.91 4.12 7.02
CA GLY A 168 -0.15 3.26 6.50
C GLY A 168 0.28 2.44 5.27
N SER A 169 1.46 2.72 4.70
CA SER A 169 1.97 2.04 3.50
C SER A 169 2.42 0.60 3.77
N HIS A 170 2.45 -0.21 2.70
CA HIS A 170 3.05 -1.54 2.75
C HIS A 170 4.57 -1.49 2.95
N GLY A 171 5.12 -2.56 3.52
CA GLY A 171 6.55 -2.74 3.74
C GLY A 171 7.34 -3.14 2.48
N GLY A 172 6.68 -3.28 1.33
CA GLY A 172 7.36 -3.53 0.05
C GLY A 172 8.08 -2.29 -0.54
N LEU A 173 9.22 -2.52 -1.20
CA LEU A 173 9.95 -1.53 -1.99
C LEU A 173 9.14 -1.15 -3.23
N VAL A 174 8.98 0.15 -3.47
CA VAL A 174 8.29 0.63 -4.65
C VAL A 174 9.23 0.55 -5.85
N GLY A 175 8.88 -0.25 -6.86
CA GLY A 175 9.71 -0.51 -8.04
C GLY A 175 11.02 -1.23 -7.72
N GLY A 176 11.11 -1.90 -6.57
CA GLY A 176 12.33 -2.58 -6.12
C GLY A 176 13.48 -1.64 -5.74
N ASP A 177 13.25 -0.33 -5.62
CA ASP A 177 14.30 0.67 -5.37
C ASP A 177 14.56 0.90 -3.86
N PRO A 178 15.74 0.50 -3.32
CA PRO A 178 16.09 0.71 -1.92
C PRO A 178 16.16 2.18 -1.50
N ALA A 179 16.42 3.11 -2.42
CA ALA A 179 16.44 4.54 -2.13
C ALA A 179 15.05 5.06 -1.74
N ARG A 180 13.99 4.41 -2.23
CA ARG A 180 12.59 4.72 -1.91
C ARG A 180 12.08 4.05 -0.64
N ALA A 181 12.91 3.31 0.09
CA ALA A 181 12.49 2.62 1.32
C ALA A 181 11.99 3.60 2.40
N LEU A 182 12.68 4.73 2.57
CA LEU A 182 12.28 5.86 3.43
C LEU A 182 13.12 7.09 3.10
N LYS A 183 12.48 8.27 3.01
CA LYS A 183 13.12 9.54 2.62
C LYS A 183 13.96 10.21 3.72
N THR A 184 13.92 9.67 4.94
CA THR A 184 14.60 10.26 6.11
C THR A 184 15.31 9.21 6.95
N ALA A 185 16.20 9.65 7.83
CA ALA A 185 16.81 8.83 8.87
C ALA A 185 15.94 8.91 10.14
N ALA A 186 14.85 8.14 10.16
CA ALA A 186 13.94 8.03 11.31
C ALA A 186 14.61 7.26 12.47
N ALA A 187 14.15 7.48 13.70
CA ALA A 187 14.52 6.66 14.86
C ALA A 187 13.91 5.24 14.76
N LEU A 188 12.74 5.14 14.13
CA LEU A 188 12.06 3.88 13.83
C LEU A 188 11.13 4.10 12.63
N ALA A 189 11.05 3.12 11.73
CA ALA A 189 10.08 3.09 10.64
C ALA A 189 9.10 1.91 10.79
N VAL A 190 7.81 2.16 10.63
CA VAL A 190 6.76 1.14 10.70
C VAL A 190 5.94 1.11 9.42
N PHE A 191 5.71 -0.09 8.90
CA PHE A 191 4.91 -0.34 7.69
C PHE A 191 3.86 -1.44 7.96
N ASN A 192 2.91 -1.61 7.06
CA ASN A 192 2.01 -2.76 7.04
C ASN A 192 2.65 -3.91 6.24
N ASP A 193 2.59 -5.16 6.70
CA ASP A 193 3.23 -6.27 5.97
C ASP A 193 2.50 -6.70 4.69
N ALA A 194 1.27 -6.22 4.46
CA ALA A 194 0.45 -6.60 3.31
C ALA A 194 0.32 -8.13 3.12
N GLY A 195 0.36 -8.89 4.22
CA GLY A 195 0.32 -10.35 4.22
C GLY A 195 1.66 -11.03 3.94
N GLY A 196 2.78 -10.30 3.94
CA GLY A 196 4.09 -10.77 3.48
C GLY A 196 4.14 -10.86 1.96
N GLY A 197 3.12 -11.45 1.35
CA GLY A 197 3.00 -11.60 -0.10
C GLY A 197 3.95 -12.66 -0.66
N ILE A 198 3.85 -12.89 -1.96
CA ILE A 198 4.76 -13.80 -2.65
C ILE A 198 6.20 -13.32 -2.49
N GLU A 199 7.12 -14.24 -2.17
CA GLU A 199 8.55 -13.95 -2.01
C GLU A 199 8.84 -12.86 -0.95
N ASP A 200 7.97 -12.75 0.06
CA ASP A 200 8.07 -11.74 1.13
C ASP A 200 8.09 -10.29 0.59
N ALA A 201 7.45 -10.06 -0.56
CA ALA A 201 7.41 -8.76 -1.24
C ALA A 201 7.04 -7.59 -0.33
N GLY A 202 6.08 -7.81 0.57
CA GLY A 202 5.57 -6.86 1.55
C GLY A 202 6.54 -6.53 2.68
N LEU A 203 7.71 -7.16 2.75
CA LEU A 203 8.72 -6.96 3.79
C LEU A 203 10.01 -6.30 3.27
N THR A 204 10.15 -6.09 1.97
CA THR A 204 11.44 -5.75 1.32
C THR A 204 12.05 -4.40 1.72
N ARG A 205 11.31 -3.47 2.36
CA ARG A 205 11.88 -2.27 2.99
C ARG A 205 12.73 -2.60 4.22
N LEU A 206 12.44 -3.68 4.93
CA LEU A 206 13.17 -4.05 6.15
C LEU A 206 14.67 -4.24 5.90
N PRO A 207 15.13 -5.11 4.97
CA PRO A 207 16.56 -5.25 4.69
C PRO A 207 17.18 -3.98 4.10
N ALA A 208 16.44 -3.20 3.29
CA ALA A 208 16.93 -1.94 2.73
C ALA A 208 17.19 -0.87 3.80
N LEU A 209 16.35 -0.81 4.84
CA LEU A 209 16.51 0.09 5.97
C LEU A 209 17.58 -0.42 6.95
N ASP A 210 17.72 -1.74 7.09
CA ASP A 210 18.76 -2.34 7.92
C ASP A 210 20.17 -2.00 7.42
N ALA A 211 20.37 -2.04 6.10
CA ALA A 211 21.61 -1.62 5.44
C ALA A 211 21.96 -0.14 5.70
N ARG A 212 20.98 0.67 6.13
CA ARG A 212 21.13 2.07 6.51
C ARG A 212 21.17 2.28 8.03
N ALA A 213 21.19 1.20 8.81
CA ALA A 213 21.09 1.18 10.27
C ALA A 213 19.83 1.90 10.81
N ILE A 214 18.73 1.87 10.06
CA ILE A 214 17.44 2.41 10.50
C ILE A 214 16.60 1.25 11.04
N PRO A 215 16.24 1.26 12.34
CA PRO A 215 15.30 0.29 12.89
C PRO A 215 13.98 0.33 12.13
N ALA A 216 13.51 -0.84 11.67
CA ALA A 216 12.26 -0.95 10.96
C ALA A 216 11.50 -2.22 11.35
N VAL A 217 10.18 -2.09 11.44
CA VAL A 217 9.27 -3.21 11.66
C VAL A 217 8.08 -3.12 10.71
N THR A 218 7.45 -4.27 10.45
CA THR A 218 6.10 -4.30 9.89
C THR A 218 5.10 -4.69 10.97
N VAL A 219 3.88 -4.19 10.87
CA VAL A 219 2.73 -4.73 11.60
C VAL A 219 1.95 -5.71 10.73
N ALA A 220 1.32 -6.69 11.37
CA ALA A 220 0.46 -7.65 10.69
C ALA A 220 -0.70 -6.92 10.00
N HIS A 221 -0.92 -7.17 8.72
CA HIS A 221 -2.03 -6.62 7.94
C HIS A 221 -3.40 -6.90 8.57
N THR A 222 -3.54 -7.95 9.39
CA THR A 222 -4.76 -8.28 10.14
C THR A 222 -4.91 -7.51 11.45
N SER A 223 -3.87 -6.83 11.93
CA SER A 223 -3.88 -6.04 13.17
C SER A 223 -4.07 -4.54 12.94
N ALA A 224 -3.89 -4.08 11.70
CA ALA A 224 -4.00 -2.67 11.32
C ALA A 224 -4.49 -2.51 9.88
N ARG A 225 -5.34 -1.52 9.64
CA ARG A 225 -5.79 -1.16 8.29
C ARG A 225 -4.62 -0.60 7.49
N ILE A 226 -4.38 -1.16 6.31
CA ILE A 226 -3.44 -0.58 5.34
C ILE A 226 -4.03 0.74 4.80
N GLY A 227 -3.19 1.76 4.68
CA GLY A 227 -3.57 3.14 4.38
C GLY A 227 -4.04 3.98 5.57
N ASP A 228 -3.94 3.47 6.80
CA ASP A 228 -4.34 4.16 8.04
C ASP A 228 -3.25 3.99 9.12
N ALA A 229 -2.38 4.99 9.26
CA ALA A 229 -1.29 4.97 10.23
C ALA A 229 -1.78 5.02 11.69
N ALA A 230 -2.95 5.62 11.93
CA ALA A 230 -3.57 5.63 13.25
C ALA A 230 -3.96 4.21 13.69
N SER A 231 -4.51 3.41 12.77
CA SER A 231 -4.81 1.99 13.04
C SER A 231 -3.56 1.21 13.44
N ALA A 232 -2.43 1.41 12.75
CA ALA A 232 -1.16 0.76 13.12
C ALA A 232 -0.67 1.19 14.51
N TRP A 233 -0.83 2.46 14.86
CA TRP A 233 -0.47 2.97 16.19
C TRP A 233 -1.36 2.41 17.31
N GLU A 234 -2.66 2.30 17.06
CA GLU A 234 -3.65 1.92 18.07
C GLU A 234 -3.66 0.42 18.35
N THR A 235 -3.60 -0.41 17.29
CA THR A 235 -3.82 -1.86 17.40
C THR A 235 -2.72 -2.71 16.74
N GLY A 236 -1.70 -2.09 16.15
CA GLY A 236 -0.67 -2.80 15.41
C GLY A 236 0.08 -3.82 16.25
N VAL A 237 0.24 -5.02 15.69
CA VAL A 237 1.05 -6.11 16.24
C VAL A 237 2.22 -6.34 15.30
N ILE A 238 3.46 -6.33 15.82
CA ILE A 238 4.66 -6.53 15.02
C ILE A 238 4.60 -7.90 14.35
N SER A 239 4.73 -7.95 13.02
CA SER A 239 4.85 -9.20 12.28
C SER A 239 6.31 -9.54 11.98
N HIS A 240 7.10 -8.55 11.55
CA HIS A 240 8.52 -8.73 11.23
C HIS A 240 9.33 -7.52 11.67
N ALA A 241 10.62 -7.73 11.92
CA ALA A 241 11.57 -6.72 12.33
C ALA A 241 12.91 -6.93 11.62
N ASN A 242 13.61 -5.85 11.26
CA ASN A 242 14.99 -5.93 10.78
C ASN A 242 16.00 -6.05 11.94
N GLY A 243 17.28 -6.28 11.61
CA GLY A 243 18.35 -6.47 12.59
C GLY A 243 18.48 -5.31 13.59
N ALA A 244 18.40 -4.08 13.09
CA ALA A 244 18.43 -2.87 13.91
C ALA A 244 17.26 -2.79 14.90
N ALA A 245 16.03 -3.11 14.47
CA ALA A 245 14.87 -3.15 15.37
C ALA A 245 14.92 -4.33 16.36
N MET A 246 15.40 -5.50 15.93
CA MET A 246 15.60 -6.65 16.82
C MET A 246 16.63 -6.34 17.92
N SER A 247 17.67 -5.56 17.61
CA SER A 247 18.65 -5.09 18.59
C SER A 247 18.04 -4.14 19.64
N LEU A 248 16.91 -3.50 19.32
CA LEU A 248 16.09 -2.72 20.25
C LEU A 248 15.02 -3.58 20.96
N GLY A 249 15.08 -4.90 20.84
CA GLY A 249 14.15 -5.84 21.47
C GLY A 249 12.82 -6.01 20.74
N ALA A 250 12.72 -5.66 19.45
CA ALA A 250 11.53 -5.96 18.65
C ALA A 250 11.29 -7.47 18.58
N GLN A 251 10.04 -7.90 18.76
CA GLN A 251 9.63 -9.29 18.69
C GLN A 251 8.33 -9.43 17.90
N THR A 252 8.25 -10.41 17.00
CA THR A 252 7.01 -10.80 16.34
C THR A 252 5.95 -11.14 17.39
N GLY A 253 4.73 -10.65 17.21
CA GLY A 253 3.61 -10.81 18.14
C GLY A 253 3.53 -9.73 19.23
N ALA A 254 4.54 -8.89 19.40
CA ALA A 254 4.47 -7.79 20.36
C ALA A 254 3.55 -6.66 19.89
N ALA A 255 2.80 -6.06 20.81
CA ALA A 255 2.02 -4.85 20.54
C ALA A 255 2.97 -3.67 20.23
N LEU A 256 2.80 -3.03 19.07
CA LEU A 256 3.71 -2.02 18.54
C LEU A 256 3.96 -0.89 19.56
N ARG A 257 2.89 -0.26 20.03
CA ARG A 257 2.97 0.87 20.96
C ARG A 257 3.60 0.49 22.30
N GLY A 258 3.31 -0.71 22.79
CA GLY A 258 3.88 -1.22 24.04
C GLY A 258 5.37 -1.53 23.93
N TRP A 259 5.84 -1.98 22.75
CA TRP A 259 7.26 -2.14 22.47
C TRP A 259 7.98 -0.80 22.31
N ILE A 260 7.41 0.13 21.52
CA ILE A 260 7.97 1.49 21.33
C ILE A 260 8.23 2.17 22.67
N ALA A 261 7.26 2.13 23.59
CA ALA A 261 7.37 2.73 24.93
C ALA A 261 8.54 2.18 25.78
N LYS A 262 9.05 0.98 25.47
CA LYS A 262 10.17 0.35 26.17
C LYS A 262 11.50 0.54 25.43
N ALA A 263 11.45 0.51 24.10
CA ALA A 263 12.62 0.50 23.22
C ALA A 263 13.17 1.90 22.94
N LEU A 264 12.29 2.90 22.93
CA LEU A 264 12.64 4.28 22.65
C LEU A 264 12.11 5.21 23.77
N PRO A 265 12.77 5.17 24.95
CA PRO A 265 12.84 6.18 25.99
C PRO A 265 12.14 7.47 25.69
#